data_AF-A0A961YLN0-F1
#
_entry.id   AF-A0A961YLN0-F1
#
_cell.length_a   1.000
_cell.length_b   1.000
_cell.length_c   1.000
_cell.angle_alpha   90.00
_cell.angle_beta   90.00
_cell.angle_gamma   90.00
#
_symmetry.space_group_name_H-M   'P 1'
#
loop_
_entity.id
_entity.type
_entity.pdbx_description
1 polymer ?
#
loop_
_entity_poly.entity_id
_entity_poly.type
_entity_poly.pdbx_seq_one_letter_code
_entity_poly.pdbx_strand_id
1 'polypeptide(L)'
;MTDFSATRALFDLPEGIVYLDGNSLGPVPSRALERAEMVIRDEWGGQLIRAWNTAGWMDQPRRVGDRIARLIGAPSGSVVAGDTLSIKVYQ
;
A
#
# COMPACT_ATOMS: atom_id res chain seq x y z
N MET A 1 -20.21 15.21 4.49
CA MET A 1 -20.73 13.85 4.23
C MET A 1 -19.77 13.17 3.27
N THR A 2 -19.44 11.90 3.46
CA THR A 2 -18.47 11.18 2.60
C THR A 2 -19.03 11.02 1.19
N ASP A 3 -18.24 11.36 0.17
CA ASP A 3 -18.60 11.16 -1.23
C ASP A 3 -18.13 9.76 -1.69
N PHE A 4 -19.08 8.82 -1.73
CA PHE A 4 -18.80 7.44 -2.16
C PHE A 4 -18.60 7.31 -3.67
N SER A 5 -19.12 8.25 -4.48
CA SER A 5 -18.88 8.24 -5.93
C SER A 5 -17.43 8.61 -6.22
N ALA A 6 -16.94 9.67 -5.57
CA ALA A 6 -15.53 10.06 -5.64
C ALA A 6 -14.60 8.96 -5.11
N THR A 7 -14.98 8.28 -4.01
CA THR A 7 -14.17 7.19 -3.45
C THR A 7 -14.14 5.96 -4.37
N ARG A 8 -15.28 5.57 -4.94
CA ARG A 8 -15.38 4.46 -5.90
C ARG A 8 -14.54 4.70 -7.15
N ALA A 9 -14.46 5.95 -7.63
CA ALA A 9 -13.66 6.32 -8.80
C ALA A 9 -12.14 6.17 -8.60
N LEU A 10 -11.66 5.86 -7.39
CA LEU A 10 -10.25 5.59 -7.11
C LEU A 10 -9.84 4.13 -7.37
N PHE A 11 -10.78 3.27 -7.79
CA PHE A 11 -10.57 1.83 -7.98
C PHE A 11 -11.00 1.40 -9.37
N ASP A 12 -10.19 0.53 -9.97
CA ASP A 12 -10.48 -0.04 -11.28
C ASP A 12 -11.26 -1.34 -11.09
N LEU A 13 -12.59 -1.24 -11.10
CA LEU A 13 -13.49 -2.39 -11.05
C LEU A 13 -14.01 -2.71 -12.46
N PRO A 14 -14.05 -4.00 -12.87
CA PRO A 14 -14.64 -4.37 -14.14
C PRO A 14 -16.11 -3.96 -14.24
N GLU A 15 -16.53 -3.56 -15.44
CA GLU A 15 -17.92 -3.17 -15.71
C GLU A 15 -18.90 -4.32 -15.41
N GLY A 16 -20.05 -3.99 -14.82
CA GLY A 16 -21.09 -4.96 -14.49
C GLY A 16 -20.82 -5.81 -13.23
N ILE A 17 -19.67 -5.67 -12.58
CA ILE A 17 -19.36 -6.41 -11.35
C ILE A 17 -19.89 -5.69 -10.11
N VAL A 18 -20.62 -6.44 -9.27
CA VAL A 18 -20.90 -6.09 -7.88
C VAL A 18 -19.94 -6.88 -6.99
N TYR A 19 -18.87 -6.24 -6.53
CA TYR A 19 -17.79 -6.90 -5.79
C TYR A 19 -18.04 -6.87 -4.27
N LEU A 20 -18.41 -8.01 -3.69
CA LEU A 20 -18.79 -8.15 -2.27
C LEU A 20 -17.82 -9.04 -1.46
N ASP A 21 -16.60 -9.25 -1.94
CA ASP A 21 -15.55 -10.05 -1.25
C ASP A 21 -14.30 -9.22 -0.92
N GLY A 22 -14.49 -7.90 -0.76
CA GLY A 22 -13.41 -6.95 -0.45
C GLY A 22 -12.76 -7.15 0.92
N ASN A 23 -13.40 -7.90 1.81
CA ASN A 23 -12.86 -8.31 3.12
C ASN A 23 -11.79 -9.42 2.99
N SER A 24 -11.84 -10.21 1.92
CA SER A 24 -10.83 -11.20 1.59
C SER A 24 -9.70 -10.56 0.80
N LEU A 25 -10.04 -9.87 -0.30
CA LEU A 25 -9.10 -9.12 -1.13
C LEU A 25 -9.71 -7.78 -1.57
N GLY A 26 -9.16 -6.67 -1.11
CA GLY A 26 -9.63 -5.34 -1.52
C GLY A 26 -9.44 -5.09 -3.03
N PRO A 27 -10.32 -4.31 -3.68
CA PRO A 27 -10.13 -3.91 -5.07
C PRO A 27 -8.85 -3.09 -5.22
N VAL A 28 -8.20 -3.20 -6.39
CA VAL A 28 -6.95 -2.50 -6.67
C VAL A 28 -7.23 -1.00 -6.83
N PRO A 29 -6.58 -0.11 -6.06
CA PRO A 29 -6.64 1.32 -6.32
C PRO A 29 -5.91 1.64 -7.63
N SER A 30 -6.46 2.53 -8.47
CA SER A 30 -5.90 2.79 -9.81
C SER A 30 -4.43 3.24 -9.77
N ARG A 31 -4.04 4.01 -8.73
CA ARG A 31 -2.65 4.45 -8.52
C ARG A 31 -1.67 3.35 -8.12
N ALA A 32 -2.14 2.19 -7.68
CA ALA A 32 -1.26 1.11 -7.26
C ALA A 32 -0.47 0.55 -8.44
N LEU A 33 -1.09 0.45 -9.62
CA LEU A 33 -0.45 0.00 -10.85
C LEU A 33 0.66 0.97 -11.28
N GLU A 34 0.34 2.26 -11.41
CA GLU A 34 1.31 3.30 -11.76
C GLU A 34 2.52 3.31 -10.81
N ARG A 35 2.26 3.13 -9.50
CA ARG A 35 3.34 3.08 -8.51
C ARG A 35 4.21 1.84 -8.66
N ALA A 36 3.61 0.67 -8.93
CA ALA A 36 4.36 -0.57 -9.13
C ALA A 36 5.24 -0.49 -10.39
N GLU A 37 4.72 0.08 -11.48
CA GLU A 37 5.49 0.30 -12.70
C GLU A 37 6.69 1.21 -12.48
N MET A 38 6.51 2.32 -11.75
CA MET A 38 7.60 3.23 -11.39
C MET A 38 8.68 2.55 -10.55
N VAL A 39 8.29 1.73 -9.56
CA VAL A 39 9.24 0.96 -8.74
C VAL A 39 10.07 0.02 -9.60
N ILE A 40 9.45 -0.69 -10.55
CA ILE A 40 10.15 -1.67 -11.38
C ILE A 40 11.03 -0.98 -12.43
N ARG A 41 10.46 -0.04 -13.20
CA ARG A 41 11.13 0.59 -14.34
C ARG A 41 12.20 1.57 -13.89
N ASP A 42 11.85 2.50 -13.00
CA ASP A 42 12.68 3.68 -12.75
C ASP A 42 13.56 3.50 -11.52
N GLU A 43 13.01 2.93 -10.44
CA GLU A 43 13.76 2.73 -9.20
C GLU A 43 14.66 1.50 -9.30
N TRP A 44 14.09 0.32 -9.52
CA TRP A 44 14.90 -0.90 -9.64
C TRP A 44 15.71 -0.89 -10.93
N GLY A 45 15.06 -0.76 -12.09
CA GLY A 45 15.73 -0.79 -13.39
C GLY A 45 16.76 0.33 -13.58
N GLY A 46 16.47 1.54 -13.10
CA GLY A 46 17.34 2.70 -13.30
C GLY A 46 18.39 2.93 -12.20
N GLN A 47 18.10 2.57 -10.95
CA GLN A 47 18.95 2.93 -9.80
C GLN A 47 19.63 1.71 -9.15
N LEU A 48 19.11 0.50 -9.38
CA LEU A 48 19.62 -0.75 -8.82
C LEU A 48 19.76 -0.65 -7.28
N ILE A 49 20.87 -1.13 -6.73
CA ILE A 49 21.13 -1.13 -5.28
C ILE A 49 21.04 0.27 -4.65
N ARG A 50 21.21 1.35 -5.41
CA ARG A 50 21.11 2.71 -4.88
C ARG A 50 19.70 3.05 -4.41
N ALA A 51 18.67 2.44 -5.02
CA ALA A 51 17.26 2.66 -4.73
C ALA A 51 16.90 2.41 -3.25
N TRP A 52 17.66 1.56 -2.55
CA TRP A 52 17.54 1.40 -1.10
C TRP A 52 17.56 2.73 -0.35
N ASN A 53 18.39 3.67 -0.80
CA ASN A 53 18.53 5.00 -0.25
C ASN A 53 17.82 6.05 -1.11
N THR A 54 18.06 6.06 -2.43
CA THR A 54 17.59 7.13 -3.32
C THR A 54 16.08 7.11 -3.57
N ALA A 55 15.46 5.92 -3.56
CA ALA A 55 14.00 5.76 -3.60
C ALA A 55 13.41 5.49 -2.20
N GLY A 56 14.25 5.52 -1.16
CA GLY A 56 13.85 5.39 0.23
C GLY A 56 13.24 4.03 0.59
N TRP A 57 13.61 2.94 -0.10
CA TRP A 57 13.08 1.60 0.21
C TRP A 57 13.41 1.16 1.64
N MET A 58 14.56 1.56 2.18
CA MET A 58 14.96 1.22 3.55
C MET A 58 13.96 1.71 4.61
N ASP A 59 13.36 2.88 4.38
CA ASP A 59 12.43 3.52 5.31
C ASP A 59 10.94 3.26 4.95
N GLN A 60 10.67 2.60 3.82
CA GLN A 60 9.31 2.31 3.35
C GLN A 60 8.46 1.55 4.39
N PRO A 61 8.95 0.51 5.09
CA PRO A 61 8.18 -0.19 6.13
C PRO A 61 7.65 0.73 7.24
N ARG A 62 8.48 1.68 7.69
CA ARG A 62 8.13 2.64 8.74
C ARG A 62 7.13 3.67 8.24
N ARG A 63 7.33 4.23 7.04
CA ARG A 63 6.38 5.18 6.45
C ARG A 63 5.00 4.58 6.24
N VAL A 64 4.91 3.32 5.80
CA VAL A 64 3.62 2.61 5.68
C VAL A 64 3.03 2.36 7.06
N GLY A 65 3.85 1.93 8.03
CA GLY A 65 3.44 1.75 9.42
C GLY A 65 2.83 3.03 10.03
N ASP A 66 3.45 4.19 9.84
CA ASP A 66 2.93 5.49 10.32
C ASP A 66 1.61 5.89 9.67
N ARG A 67 1.34 5.44 8.44
CA ARG A 67 0.01 5.63 7.81
C ARG A 67 -1.05 4.74 8.47
N ILE A 68 -0.69 3.50 8.78
CA ILE A 68 -1.57 2.54 9.48
C ILE A 68 -1.83 2.99 10.92
N ALA A 69 -0.81 3.49 11.62
CA ALA A 69 -0.89 3.95 13.01
C ALA A 69 -2.05 4.94 13.22
N ARG A 70 -2.24 5.87 12.29
CA ARG A 70 -3.36 6.84 12.33
C ARG A 70 -4.75 6.21 12.23
N LEU A 71 -4.87 5.06 11.57
CA LEU A 71 -6.14 4.33 11.42
C LEU A 71 -6.49 3.52 12.67
N ILE A 72 -5.49 3.11 13.45
CA ILE A 72 -5.66 2.26 14.65
C ILE A 72 -5.45 3.02 15.97
N GLY A 73 -5.18 4.33 15.92
CA GLY A 73 -4.96 5.17 17.11
C GLY A 73 -3.60 4.98 17.79
N ALA A 74 -2.60 4.47 17.08
CA ALA A 74 -1.25 4.28 17.62
C ALA A 74 -0.38 5.56 17.47
N PRO A 75 0.60 5.79 18.37
CA PRO A 75 1.55 6.90 18.24
C PRO A 75 2.39 6.85 16.95
N SER A 76 2.90 8.02 16.52
CA SER A 76 3.86 8.07 15.41
C SER A 76 5.12 7.29 15.76
N GLY A 77 5.65 6.53 14.79
CA GLY A 77 6.88 5.73 14.94
C GLY A 77 6.70 4.43 15.73
N SER A 78 5.48 4.07 16.16
CA SER A 78 5.23 2.88 16.96
C SER A 78 4.71 1.68 16.16
N VAL A 79 4.54 1.82 14.84
CA VAL A 79 4.04 0.76 13.95
C VAL A 79 4.99 0.61 12.76
N VAL A 80 5.30 -0.64 12.39
CA VAL A 80 6.11 -0.96 11.20
C VAL A 80 5.36 -2.02 10.39
N ALA A 81 5.21 -1.78 9.08
CA ALA A 81 4.69 -2.80 8.17
C ALA A 81 5.76 -3.86 7.92
N GLY A 82 5.44 -5.14 8.11
CA GLY A 82 6.40 -6.23 7.97
C GLY A 82 5.83 -7.40 7.18
N ASP A 83 6.22 -8.61 7.58
CA ASP A 83 5.81 -9.88 6.99
C ASP A 83 4.29 -10.16 7.13
N THR A 84 3.89 -11.41 6.97
CA THR A 84 2.50 -11.84 7.07
C THR A 84 1.99 -11.88 8.51
N LEU A 85 0.66 -11.88 8.67
CA LEU A 85 -0.01 -11.94 9.97
C LEU A 85 0.43 -13.17 10.79
N SER A 86 0.45 -14.36 10.19
CA SER A 86 0.84 -15.59 10.88
C SER A 86 2.28 -15.50 11.40
N ILE A 87 3.21 -14.94 10.63
CA ILE A 87 4.59 -14.74 11.09
C ILE A 87 4.62 -13.81 12.31
N LYS A 88 3.93 -12.66 12.26
CA LYS A 88 3.95 -11.68 13.36
C LYS A 88 3.25 -12.13 14.64
N VAL A 89 2.29 -13.06 14.54
CA VAL A 89 1.61 -13.63 15.72
C VAL A 89 2.47 -14.66 16.44
N TYR A 90 3.33 -15.39 15.72
CA TYR A 90 4.12 -16.51 16.26
C TYR A 90 5.63 -16.27 16.34
N GLN A 91 6.08 -15.03 16.13
CA GLN A 91 7.45 -14.56 16.43
C GLN A 91 7.57 -14.18 17.91
#